data_AF-A0AAW7X353-F1
#
_entry.id   AF-A0AAW7X353-F1
#
_cell.length_a   1.000
_cell.length_b   1.000
_cell.length_c   1.000
_cell.angle_alpha   90.00
_cell.angle_beta   90.00
_cell.angle_gamma   90.00
#
_symmetry.space_group_name_H-M   'P 1'
#
loop_
_entity.id
_entity.type
_entity.pdbx_description
1 polymer ?
#
loop_
_entity_poly.entity_id
_entity_poly.type
_entity_poly.pdbx_seq_one_letter_code
_entity_poly.pdbx_strand_id
1 'polypeptide(L)'
;MTTSQDKRKHYYFTWGTLKQGFPNHDANKEVLGDLIGKFTTVKPLSLIVPLASFCPNKGCRFVHRIGALTEKTLSQSAKLKGEVYLISEAGLAQLDKLENYDPKSKTNSYVRKTIDLANDATGEVINAYIYFINDAEKYEALLQAKQAEIVPEYTLDMARGKYKPCCEANSNHQGPHDELPFPTLPAKNYAI
;
A
#
# COMPACT_ATOMS: atom_id res chain seq x y z
N MET A 1 6.29 -33.20 -4.63
CA MET A 1 4.86 -33.29 -4.25
C MET A 1 4.47 -31.95 -3.65
N THR A 2 3.79 -31.09 -4.40
CA THR A 2 3.25 -29.83 -3.88
C THR A 2 2.06 -30.16 -2.99
N THR A 3 2.09 -29.71 -1.74
CA THR A 3 1.04 -29.97 -0.75
C THR A 3 -0.26 -29.29 -1.17
N SER A 4 -1.41 -29.80 -0.72
CA SER A 4 -2.75 -29.25 -1.00
C SER A 4 -2.87 -27.73 -0.72
N GLN A 5 -2.09 -27.21 0.23
CA GLN A 5 -2.00 -25.78 0.55
C GLN A 5 -1.47 -24.92 -0.61
N ASP A 6 -0.56 -25.44 -1.43
CA ASP A 6 0.07 -24.68 -2.54
C ASP A 6 -0.88 -24.50 -3.74
N LYS A 7 -1.98 -25.26 -3.76
CA LYS A 7 -3.04 -25.13 -4.77
C LYS A 7 -4.07 -24.04 -4.43
N ARG A 8 -4.14 -23.57 -3.18
CA ARG A 8 -5.11 -22.53 -2.82
C ARG A 8 -4.71 -21.22 -3.48
N LYS A 9 -5.66 -20.63 -4.20
CA LYS A 9 -5.50 -19.35 -4.88
C LYS A 9 -6.36 -18.28 -4.22
N HIS A 10 -5.88 -17.04 -4.24
CA HIS A 10 -6.54 -15.89 -3.66
C HIS A 10 -6.52 -14.72 -4.62
N TYR A 11 -7.60 -13.95 -4.66
CA TYR A 11 -7.55 -12.64 -5.28
C TYR A 11 -6.85 -11.66 -4.33
N TYR A 12 -5.87 -10.94 -4.86
CA TYR A 12 -5.17 -9.89 -4.15
C TYR A 12 -5.27 -8.59 -4.92
N PHE A 13 -5.73 -7.54 -4.26
CA PHE A 13 -5.87 -6.21 -4.82
C PHE A 13 -4.74 -5.30 -4.35
N THR A 14 -3.99 -4.79 -5.31
CA THR A 14 -2.99 -3.76 -5.06
C THR A 14 -3.44 -2.42 -5.63
N TRP A 15 -3.45 -1.42 -4.76
CA TRP A 15 -3.68 -0.03 -5.12
C TRP A 15 -2.37 0.75 -5.26
N GLY A 16 -1.26 0.19 -4.75
CA GLY A 16 -0.01 0.89 -4.51
C GLY A 16 1.11 0.53 -5.48
N THR A 17 2.29 0.26 -4.92
CA THR A 17 3.56 0.12 -5.66
C THR A 17 3.75 -1.22 -6.39
N LEU A 18 2.82 -2.17 -6.21
CA LEU A 18 2.86 -3.49 -6.86
C LEU A 18 2.08 -3.56 -8.19
N LYS A 19 1.42 -2.47 -8.59
CA LYS A 19 0.77 -2.37 -9.91
C LYS A 19 1.77 -2.49 -11.05
N GLN A 20 1.35 -2.97 -12.23
CA GLN A 20 2.24 -3.09 -13.39
C GLN A 20 2.94 -1.77 -13.71
N GLY A 21 4.27 -1.83 -13.86
CA GLY A 21 5.11 -0.66 -14.15
C GLY A 21 5.44 0.22 -12.93
N PHE A 22 5.01 -0.16 -11.71
CA PHE A 22 5.38 0.52 -10.47
C PHE A 22 6.65 -0.07 -9.84
N PRO A 23 7.36 0.68 -8.97
CA PRO A 23 8.72 0.31 -8.52
C PRO A 23 8.87 -1.04 -7.82
N ASN A 24 7.81 -1.62 -7.24
CA ASN A 24 7.88 -2.92 -6.57
C ASN A 24 7.33 -4.08 -7.41
N HIS A 25 6.79 -3.82 -8.61
CA HIS A 25 6.15 -4.86 -9.41
C HIS A 25 7.13 -5.94 -9.87
N ASP A 26 8.19 -5.56 -10.58
CA ASP A 26 9.08 -6.53 -11.24
C ASP A 26 9.79 -7.46 -10.24
N ALA A 27 10.15 -6.93 -9.06
CA ALA A 27 10.77 -7.71 -7.99
C ALA A 27 9.79 -8.71 -7.33
N ASN A 28 8.48 -8.52 -7.49
CA ASN A 28 7.43 -9.33 -6.87
C ASN A 28 6.53 -10.02 -7.91
N LYS A 29 6.85 -9.98 -9.20
CA LYS A 29 5.99 -10.56 -10.26
C LYS A 29 5.68 -12.04 -10.03
N GLU A 30 6.65 -12.82 -9.55
CA GLU A 30 6.47 -14.25 -9.25
C GLU A 30 5.54 -14.46 -8.05
N VAL A 31 5.51 -13.51 -7.11
CA VAL A 31 4.60 -13.51 -5.96
C VAL A 31 3.19 -13.13 -6.40
N LEU A 32 3.07 -12.15 -7.29
CA LEU A 32 1.80 -11.63 -7.81
C LEU A 32 1.10 -12.62 -8.76
N GLY A 33 1.83 -13.45 -9.51
CA GLY A 33 1.22 -14.41 -10.42
C GLY A 33 0.42 -13.72 -11.53
N ASP A 34 -0.79 -14.22 -11.81
CA ASP A 34 -1.56 -13.79 -12.98
C ASP A 34 -2.33 -12.48 -12.71
N LEU A 35 -2.19 -11.50 -13.60
CA LEU A 35 -3.03 -10.30 -13.60
C LEU A 35 -4.44 -10.67 -14.08
N ILE A 36 -5.44 -10.39 -13.25
CA ILE A 36 -6.86 -10.59 -13.58
C ILE A 36 -7.45 -9.34 -14.25
N GLY A 37 -7.02 -8.15 -13.84
CA GLY A 37 -7.42 -6.90 -14.49
C GLY A 37 -7.40 -5.70 -13.56
N LYS A 38 -8.02 -4.61 -14.04
CA LYS A 38 -8.22 -3.37 -13.28
C LYS A 38 -9.56 -3.40 -12.56
N PHE A 39 -9.55 -2.96 -11.31
CA PHE A 39 -10.71 -3.02 -10.43
C PHE A 39 -10.84 -1.72 -9.65
N THR A 40 -12.08 -1.45 -9.28
CA THR A 40 -12.47 -0.32 -8.43
C THR A 40 -13.19 -0.84 -7.19
N THR A 41 -12.89 -0.28 -6.02
CA THR A 41 -13.57 -0.67 -4.78
C THR A 41 -15.07 -0.37 -4.85
N VAL A 42 -15.90 -1.29 -4.35
CA VAL A 42 -17.35 -1.09 -4.30
C VAL A 42 -17.70 0.02 -3.30
N LYS A 43 -17.08 -0.03 -2.12
CA LYS A 43 -17.20 1.00 -1.08
C LYS A 43 -16.07 2.04 -1.21
N PRO A 44 -16.33 3.32 -0.96
CA PRO A 44 -15.27 4.33 -0.86
C PRO A 44 -14.27 3.99 0.26
N LEU A 45 -12.99 4.25 0.01
CA LEU A 45 -11.90 4.13 0.99
C LEU A 45 -11.11 5.45 1.06
N SER A 46 -10.35 5.62 2.14
CA SER A 46 -9.48 6.77 2.35
C SER A 46 -8.02 6.40 2.09
N LEU A 47 -7.56 6.61 0.86
CA LEU A 47 -6.14 6.55 0.52
C LEU A 47 -5.53 7.94 0.72
N ILE A 48 -4.84 8.14 1.85
CA ILE A 48 -4.19 9.41 2.19
C ILE A 48 -2.78 9.41 1.57
N VAL A 49 -2.45 10.46 0.82
CA VAL A 49 -1.14 10.65 0.20
C VAL A 49 -0.60 12.03 0.61
N PRO A 50 0.53 12.11 1.33
CA PRO A 50 1.20 13.37 1.60
C PRO A 50 1.59 14.11 0.33
N LEU A 51 1.57 15.44 0.40
CA LEU A 51 1.98 16.30 -0.71
C LEU A 51 3.50 16.27 -0.90
N ALA A 52 4.26 16.17 0.19
CA ALA A 52 5.71 16.03 0.16
C ALA A 52 6.14 14.56 0.03
N SER A 53 7.25 14.33 -0.68
CA SER A 53 7.88 13.02 -0.75
C SER A 53 8.64 12.70 0.53
N PHE A 54 8.25 11.63 1.22
CA PHE A 54 8.98 11.02 2.31
C PHE A 54 8.54 9.56 2.46
N CYS A 55 9.37 8.71 3.06
CA CYS A 55 8.98 7.33 3.33
C CYS A 55 9.68 6.79 4.59
N PRO A 56 8.96 6.61 5.71
CA PRO A 56 9.55 6.08 6.94
C PRO A 56 9.72 4.55 6.90
N ASN A 57 9.17 3.87 5.88
CA ASN A 57 9.21 2.41 5.79
C ASN A 57 10.64 1.90 5.55
N LYS A 58 11.18 1.15 6.52
CA LYS A 58 12.49 0.49 6.45
C LYS A 58 12.58 -0.59 5.36
N GLY A 59 11.46 -1.11 4.89
CA GLY A 59 11.37 -2.03 3.75
C GLY A 59 11.34 -1.33 2.38
N CYS A 60 11.16 0.00 2.33
CA CYS A 60 11.14 0.75 1.08
C CYS A 60 12.47 1.44 0.82
N ARG A 61 12.96 1.31 -0.42
CA ARG A 61 14.24 1.86 -0.89
C ARG A 61 14.17 3.32 -1.34
N PHE A 62 12.96 3.87 -1.46
CA PHE A 62 12.71 5.13 -2.15
C PHE A 62 12.20 6.24 -1.22
N VAL A 63 12.49 7.47 -1.60
CA VAL A 63 11.86 8.70 -1.11
C VAL A 63 10.81 9.11 -2.13
N HIS A 64 9.54 8.83 -1.83
CA HIS A 64 8.39 9.02 -2.72
C HIS A 64 7.19 9.55 -1.92
N ARG A 65 6.07 9.84 -2.56
CA ARG A 65 4.85 10.27 -1.84
C ARG A 65 4.14 9.05 -1.30
N ILE A 66 4.48 8.60 -0.09
CA ILE A 66 3.93 7.37 0.49
C ILE A 66 2.40 7.38 0.56
N GLY A 67 1.74 6.30 0.14
CA GLY A 67 0.31 6.11 0.31
C GLY A 67 -0.02 5.42 1.64
N ALA A 68 -1.04 5.91 2.34
CA ALA A 68 -1.55 5.36 3.59
C ALA A 68 -3.06 5.10 3.46
N LEU A 69 -3.42 3.85 3.19
CA LEU A 69 -4.82 3.43 3.11
C LEU A 69 -5.35 3.09 4.51
N THR A 70 -6.40 3.78 4.97
CA THR A 70 -7.02 3.55 6.29
C THR A 70 -8.39 2.87 6.16
N GLU A 71 -8.76 2.07 7.17
CA GLU A 71 -10.09 1.47 7.30
C GLU A 71 -11.15 2.54 7.65
N LYS A 72 -10.72 3.68 8.22
CA LYS A 72 -11.61 4.77 8.58
C LYS A 72 -12.12 5.50 7.34
N THR A 73 -13.43 5.57 7.19
CA THR A 73 -14.05 6.41 6.14
C THR A 73 -13.98 7.88 6.56
N LEU A 74 -13.19 8.68 5.85
CA LEU A 74 -13.04 10.11 6.06
C LEU A 74 -13.88 10.94 5.08
N SER A 75 -14.03 12.22 5.39
CA SER A 75 -14.56 13.21 4.45
C SER A 75 -13.66 13.21 3.21
N GLN A 76 -14.25 13.07 2.01
CA GLN A 76 -13.55 12.89 0.72
C GLN A 76 -13.07 11.46 0.38
N SER A 77 -13.45 10.44 1.16
CA SER A 77 -13.26 9.04 0.74
C SER A 77 -13.83 8.81 -0.67
N ALA A 78 -13.08 8.10 -1.50
CA ALA A 78 -13.44 7.83 -2.89
C ALA A 78 -13.34 6.35 -3.21
N LYS A 79 -14.01 5.91 -4.28
CA LYS A 79 -13.78 4.56 -4.80
C LYS A 79 -12.34 4.47 -5.31
N LEU A 80 -11.61 3.49 -4.82
CA LEU A 80 -10.18 3.35 -5.04
C LEU A 80 -9.92 2.43 -6.23
N LYS A 81 -9.06 2.87 -7.14
CA LYS A 81 -8.64 2.10 -8.32
C LYS A 81 -7.35 1.34 -8.07
N GLY A 82 -7.25 0.15 -8.64
CA GLY A 82 -6.07 -0.69 -8.58
C GLY A 82 -6.13 -1.88 -9.51
N GLU A 83 -5.29 -2.87 -9.22
CA GLU A 83 -5.16 -4.09 -10.01
C GLU A 83 -5.39 -5.31 -9.13
N VAL A 84 -6.05 -6.33 -9.69
CA VAL A 84 -6.23 -7.62 -9.02
C VAL A 84 -5.35 -8.68 -9.66
N TYR A 85 -4.70 -9.44 -8.80
CA TYR A 85 -3.89 -10.59 -9.15
C TYR A 85 -4.43 -11.87 -8.51
N LEU A 86 -4.17 -13.01 -9.16
CA LEU A 86 -4.45 -14.34 -8.62
C LEU A 86 -3.16 -14.96 -8.06
N ILE A 87 -3.02 -14.93 -6.74
CA ILE A 87 -1.82 -15.37 -6.03
C ILE A 87 -2.02 -16.75 -5.39
N SER A 88 -0.94 -17.48 -5.14
CA SER A 88 -0.98 -18.69 -4.31
C SER A 88 -1.01 -18.35 -2.82
N GLU A 89 -1.34 -19.33 -1.97
CA GLU A 89 -1.16 -19.24 -0.52
C GLU A 89 0.29 -18.87 -0.14
N ALA A 90 1.28 -19.45 -0.82
CA ALA A 90 2.69 -19.11 -0.60
C ALA A 90 3.02 -17.67 -1.04
N GLY A 91 2.40 -17.17 -2.11
CA GLY A 91 2.52 -15.77 -2.53
C GLY A 91 1.91 -14.82 -1.51
N LEU A 92 0.74 -15.18 -0.97
CA LEU A 92 0.08 -14.42 0.09
C LEU A 92 0.94 -14.32 1.36
N ALA A 93 1.60 -15.41 1.78
CA ALA A 93 2.54 -15.40 2.89
C ALA A 93 3.81 -14.56 2.63
N GLN A 94 4.21 -14.39 1.36
CA GLN A 94 5.32 -13.50 0.98
C GLN A 94 4.89 -12.03 1.01
N LEU A 95 3.67 -11.71 0.57
CA LEU A 95 3.09 -10.37 0.70
C LEU A 95 2.94 -9.98 2.18
N ASP A 96 2.52 -10.90 3.05
CA ASP A 96 2.46 -10.67 4.49
C ASP A 96 3.82 -10.25 5.07
N LYS A 97 4.91 -10.90 4.64
CA LYS A 97 6.26 -10.52 5.04
C LYS A 97 6.66 -9.15 4.49
N LEU A 98 6.35 -8.87 3.21
CA LEU A 98 6.66 -7.61 2.56
C LEU A 98 5.98 -6.42 3.26
N GLU A 99 4.73 -6.60 3.65
CA GLU A 99 3.90 -5.58 4.32
C GLU A 99 4.03 -5.61 5.85
N ASN A 100 4.96 -6.40 6.40
CA ASN A 100 5.17 -6.58 7.83
C ASN A 100 3.84 -6.84 8.58
N TYR A 101 3.12 -7.86 8.12
CA TYR A 101 1.86 -8.35 8.70
C TYR A 101 2.03 -9.78 9.20
N ASP A 102 1.71 -9.98 10.49
CA ASP A 102 1.49 -11.28 11.10
C ASP A 102 0.17 -11.21 11.89
N PRO A 103 -0.82 -12.10 11.63
CA PRO A 103 -2.10 -12.09 12.34
C PRO A 103 -1.98 -12.27 13.86
N LYS A 104 -0.83 -12.74 14.37
CA LYS A 104 -0.54 -12.90 15.80
C LYS A 104 0.25 -11.74 16.41
N SER A 105 0.76 -10.83 15.59
CA SER A 105 1.57 -9.70 16.03
C SER A 105 0.71 -8.48 16.35
N LYS A 106 1.15 -7.70 17.36
CA LYS A 106 0.57 -6.39 17.71
C LYS A 106 1.32 -5.22 17.06
N THR A 107 2.42 -5.49 16.36
CA THR A 107 3.34 -4.46 15.82
C THR A 107 3.34 -4.44 14.28
N ASN A 108 2.24 -4.87 13.67
CA ASN A 108 2.08 -4.87 12.23
C ASN A 108 2.16 -3.46 11.66
N SER A 109 2.83 -3.31 10.51
CA SER A 109 2.78 -2.06 9.74
C SER A 109 1.48 -1.93 8.97
N TYR A 110 1.01 -3.04 8.42
CA TYR A 110 -0.28 -3.14 7.73
C TYR A 110 -1.10 -4.29 8.27
N VAL A 111 -2.42 -4.21 8.12
CA VAL A 111 -3.39 -5.26 8.45
C VAL A 111 -4.03 -5.74 7.17
N ARG A 112 -3.99 -7.06 6.94
CA ARG A 112 -4.68 -7.69 5.82
C ARG A 112 -6.18 -7.86 6.11
N LYS A 113 -7.01 -7.48 5.15
CA LYS A 113 -8.47 -7.65 5.16
C LYS A 113 -8.94 -8.14 3.79
N THR A 114 -10.21 -8.52 3.69
CA THR A 114 -10.87 -8.71 2.39
C THR A 114 -11.88 -7.61 2.12
N ILE A 115 -12.03 -7.22 0.85
CA ILE A 115 -12.99 -6.22 0.38
C ILE A 115 -13.64 -6.62 -0.93
N ASP A 116 -14.79 -6.01 -1.23
CA ASP A 116 -15.49 -6.21 -2.50
C ASP A 116 -15.01 -5.20 -3.56
N LEU A 117 -14.76 -5.71 -4.76
CA LEU A 117 -14.19 -4.99 -5.90
C LEU A 117 -15.00 -5.26 -7.15
N ALA A 118 -15.29 -4.22 -7.93
CA ALA A 118 -15.91 -4.34 -9.24
C ALA A 118 -14.82 -4.32 -10.32
N ASN A 119 -14.86 -5.27 -11.25
CA ASN A 119 -14.00 -5.30 -12.43
C ASN A 119 -14.38 -4.13 -13.35
N ASP A 120 -13.41 -3.32 -13.76
CA ASP A 120 -13.67 -2.11 -14.56
C ASP A 120 -14.19 -2.43 -15.98
N ALA A 121 -13.89 -3.62 -16.51
CA ALA A 121 -14.29 -4.03 -17.85
C ALA A 121 -15.63 -4.79 -17.86
N THR A 122 -15.89 -5.63 -16.86
CA THR A 122 -17.08 -6.52 -16.84
C THR A 122 -18.15 -6.12 -15.83
N GLY A 123 -17.81 -5.31 -14.82
CA GLY A 123 -18.68 -5.00 -13.69
C GLY A 123 -18.84 -6.14 -12.69
N GLU A 124 -18.20 -7.29 -12.91
CA GLU A 124 -18.24 -8.44 -11.98
C GLU A 124 -17.67 -8.04 -10.62
N VAL A 125 -18.35 -8.44 -9.55
CA VAL A 125 -17.91 -8.17 -8.17
C VAL A 125 -17.24 -9.41 -7.58
N ILE A 126 -16.01 -9.24 -7.10
CA ILE A 126 -15.24 -10.27 -6.41
C ILE A 126 -14.79 -9.80 -5.03
N ASN A 127 -14.43 -10.75 -4.17
CA ASN A 127 -13.81 -10.48 -2.88
C ASN A 127 -12.30 -10.73 -2.97
N ALA A 128 -11.47 -9.78 -2.53
CA ALA A 128 -10.02 -9.87 -2.62
C ALA A 128 -9.32 -9.38 -1.35
N TYR A 129 -8.13 -9.90 -1.08
CA TYR A 129 -7.26 -9.39 -0.01
C TYR A 129 -6.68 -8.01 -0.35
N ILE A 130 -6.56 -7.17 0.66
CA ILE A 130 -5.96 -5.84 0.61
C ILE A 130 -5.26 -5.54 1.95
N TYR A 131 -4.26 -4.66 1.94
CA TYR A 131 -3.55 -4.21 3.15
C TYR A 131 -3.92 -2.76 3.50
N PHE A 132 -4.28 -2.55 4.76
CA PHE A 132 -4.56 -1.24 5.38
C PHE A 132 -3.44 -0.87 6.35
N ILE A 133 -3.05 0.40 6.43
CA ILE A 133 -2.03 0.82 7.39
C ILE A 133 -2.56 0.73 8.82
N ASN A 134 -1.75 0.21 9.74
CA ASN A 134 -2.16 0.02 11.13
C ASN A 134 -2.14 1.35 11.92
N ASP A 135 -1.18 2.22 11.63
CA ASP A 135 -0.99 3.53 12.28
C ASP A 135 -1.37 4.67 11.32
N ALA A 136 -2.67 4.82 11.08
CA ALA A 136 -3.22 5.82 10.16
C ALA A 136 -3.28 7.24 10.77
N GLU A 137 -3.32 7.37 12.10
CA GLU A 137 -3.61 8.63 12.80
C GLU A 137 -2.62 9.75 12.42
N LYS A 138 -1.34 9.43 12.27
CA LYS A 138 -0.33 10.41 11.84
C LYS A 138 -0.55 10.93 10.41
N TYR A 139 -1.08 10.11 9.50
CA TYR A 139 -1.43 10.53 8.14
C TYR A 139 -2.72 11.33 8.12
N GLU A 140 -3.69 10.95 8.96
CA GLU A 140 -4.91 11.74 9.17
C GLU A 140 -4.58 13.14 9.71
N ALA A 141 -3.59 13.25 10.60
CA ALA A 141 -3.11 14.53 11.09
C ALA A 141 -2.49 15.40 9.97
N LEU A 142 -1.75 14.80 9.03
CA LEU A 142 -1.27 15.52 7.84
C LEU A 142 -2.42 16.01 6.96
N LEU A 143 -3.47 15.20 6.79
CA LEU A 143 -4.67 15.59 6.06
C LEU A 143 -5.37 16.78 6.73
N GLN A 144 -5.54 16.75 8.05
CA GLN A 144 -6.11 17.87 8.81
C GLN A 144 -5.27 19.15 8.71
N ALA A 145 -3.95 19.00 8.67
CA ALA A 145 -3.00 20.10 8.48
C ALA A 145 -2.90 20.57 7.00
N LYS A 146 -3.69 20.01 6.08
CA LYS A 146 -3.64 20.28 4.63
C LYS A 146 -2.27 19.98 3.99
N GLN A 147 -1.55 19.00 4.54
CA GLN A 147 -0.26 18.51 4.03
C GLN A 147 -0.36 17.15 3.35
N ALA A 148 -1.58 16.60 3.28
CA ALA A 148 -1.91 15.39 2.54
C ALA A 148 -3.27 15.57 1.86
N GLU A 149 -3.57 14.66 0.94
CA GLU A 149 -4.83 14.60 0.22
C GLU A 149 -5.36 13.16 0.19
N ILE A 150 -6.67 13.00 0.02
CA ILE A 150 -7.26 11.70 -0.29
C ILE A 150 -7.38 11.58 -1.81
N VAL A 151 -6.82 10.51 -2.37
CA VAL A 151 -6.81 10.29 -3.83
C VAL A 151 -7.57 9.01 -4.20
N PRO A 152 -8.30 9.00 -5.33
CA PRO A 152 -9.00 7.81 -5.81
C PRO A 152 -8.07 6.80 -6.50
N GLU A 153 -6.83 7.20 -6.80
CA GLU A 153 -5.85 6.36 -7.47
C GLU A 153 -4.44 6.79 -7.08
N TYR A 154 -3.62 5.84 -6.63
CA TYR A 154 -2.19 6.07 -6.40
C TYR A 154 -1.46 6.03 -7.74
N THR A 155 -0.91 7.16 -8.18
CA THR A 155 -0.31 7.26 -9.52
C THR A 155 1.16 6.88 -9.53
N LEU A 156 1.70 6.62 -10.72
CA LEU A 156 3.11 6.29 -10.89
C LEU A 156 4.03 7.45 -10.49
N ASP A 157 3.59 8.70 -10.69
CA ASP A 157 4.31 9.89 -10.23
C ASP A 157 4.47 9.91 -8.70
N MET A 158 3.41 9.56 -7.95
CA MET A 158 3.46 9.45 -6.50
C MET A 158 4.37 8.31 -6.03
N ALA A 159 4.39 7.20 -6.77
CA ALA A 159 5.20 6.02 -6.46
C ALA A 159 6.68 6.19 -6.78
N ARG A 160 7.01 6.97 -7.81
CA ARG A 160 8.39 7.24 -8.22
C ARG A 160 9.06 8.13 -7.19
N GLY A 161 10.34 7.86 -6.98
CA GLY A 161 11.13 8.53 -5.97
C GLY A 161 12.61 8.40 -6.24
N LYS A 162 13.39 9.20 -5.51
CA LYS A 162 14.84 9.01 -5.44
C LYS A 162 15.14 7.86 -4.50
N TYR A 163 16.32 7.26 -4.63
CA TYR A 163 16.78 6.31 -3.62
C TYR A 163 16.94 7.03 -2.28
N LYS A 164 16.70 6.30 -1.19
CA LYS A 164 17.09 6.77 0.15
C LYS A 164 18.61 6.93 0.24
N PRO A 165 19.13 7.78 1.14
CA PRO A 165 20.57 8.01 1.26
C PRO A 165 21.41 6.73 1.37
N CYS A 166 20.97 5.76 2.19
CA CYS A 166 21.60 4.42 2.29
C CYS A 166 21.65 3.66 0.94
N CYS A 167 20.59 3.73 0.14
CA CYS A 167 20.48 3.09 -1.17
C CYS A 167 21.30 3.81 -2.24
N GLU A 168 21.47 5.13 -2.13
CA GLU A 168 22.37 5.91 -2.99
C GLU A 168 23.82 5.59 -2.66
N ALA A 169 24.17 5.45 -1.37
CA ALA A 169 25.51 5.11 -0.92
C ALA A 169 25.89 3.64 -1.24
N ASN A 170 24.93 2.72 -1.18
CA ASN A 170 25.14 1.32 -1.53
C ASN A 170 23.88 0.71 -2.17
N SER A 171 23.82 0.65 -3.50
CA SER A 171 22.66 0.14 -4.22
C SER A 171 22.35 -1.35 -3.99
N ASN A 172 23.25 -2.11 -3.37
CA ASN A 172 23.09 -3.55 -3.16
C ASN A 172 22.90 -3.92 -1.69
N HIS A 173 22.85 -2.95 -0.77
CA HIS A 173 22.66 -3.26 0.63
C HIS A 173 21.27 -3.89 0.85
N GLN A 174 21.23 -4.95 1.65
CA GLN A 174 19.97 -5.49 2.13
C GLN A 174 19.45 -4.59 3.26
N GLY A 175 18.13 -4.51 3.40
CA GLY A 175 17.51 -3.68 4.43
C GLY A 175 17.95 -4.04 5.87
N PRO A 176 17.57 -3.24 6.87
CA PRO A 176 16.64 -2.12 6.77
C PRO A 176 17.24 -0.90 6.06
N HIS A 177 16.40 -0.17 5.33
CA HIS A 177 16.73 1.13 4.74
C HIS A 177 16.47 2.26 5.75
N ASP A 178 17.06 3.44 5.50
CA ASP A 178 16.92 4.61 6.36
C ASP A 178 15.45 4.92 6.68
N GLU A 179 15.18 5.14 7.96
CA GLU A 179 13.89 5.66 8.42
C GLU A 179 13.93 7.18 8.31
N LEU A 180 13.25 7.71 7.30
CA LEU A 180 13.14 9.16 7.14
C LEU A 180 12.14 9.71 8.16
N PRO A 181 12.43 10.89 8.75
CA PRO A 181 11.55 11.50 9.72
C PRO A 181 10.17 11.77 9.09
N PHE A 182 9.13 11.55 9.89
CA PHE A 182 7.79 11.95 9.52
C PHE A 182 7.71 13.49 9.44
N PRO A 183 6.97 14.08 8.47
CA PRO A 183 6.84 15.53 8.38
C PRO A 183 6.34 16.14 9.68
N THR A 184 6.91 17.28 10.05
CA THR A 184 6.48 18.02 11.23
C THR A 184 5.11 18.63 10.98
N LEU A 185 4.17 18.33 11.87
CA LEU A 185 2.89 19.03 11.90
C LEU A 185 3.13 20.47 12.38
N PRO A 186 2.47 21.47 11.79
CA PRO A 186 2.52 22.82 12.32
C PRO A 186 1.99 22.80 13.76
N ALA A 187 2.62 23.56 14.65
CA ALA A 187 2.16 23.69 16.03
C ALA A 187 0.67 24.07 16.01
N LYS A 188 -0.15 23.35 16.78
CA LYS A 188 -1.56 23.72 16.94
C LYS A 188 -1.61 25.10 17.58
N ASN A 189 -1.86 26.15 16.81
CA ASN A 189 -2.28 27.42 17.36
C ASN A 189 -3.69 27.22 17.91
N TYR A 190 -3.78 26.82 19.18
CA TYR A 190 -5.00 26.98 19.95
C TYR A 190 -5.19 28.48 20.14
N ALA A 191 -5.96 29.11 19.25
CA ALA A 191 -6.59 30.38 19.59
C ALA A 191 -7.62 30.06 20.68
N ILE A 192 -7.36 30.60 21.87
CA ILE A 192 -8.24 30.53 23.05
C ILE A 192 -9.45 31.43 22.80
#